data_AF-A0A2J7TLY3-F1
#
_entry.id   AF-A0A2J7TLY3-F1
#
_cell.length_a   1.000
_cell.length_b   1.000
_cell.length_c   1.000
_cell.angle_alpha   90.00
_cell.angle_beta   90.00
_cell.angle_gamma   90.00
#
_symmetry.space_group_name_H-M   'P 1'
#
loop_
_entity.id
_entity.type
_entity.pdbx_description
1 polymer ?
#
loop_
_entity_poly.entity_id
_entity_poly.type
_entity_poly.pdbx_seq_one_letter_code
_entity_poly.pdbx_strand_id
1 'polypeptide(L)' 'MEIVATLAEIDQRIADIRENIRVLTEQAAAFSGAADEDRAAERIAEQEALLAELLKHRETLTH' A
#
# COMPACT_ATOMS: atom_id res chain seq x y z
N MET A 1 7.25 20.53 -9.49
CA MET A 1 6.30 20.10 -10.54
C MET A 1 5.34 19.14 -9.86
N GLU A 2 4.16 19.64 -9.51
CA GLU A 2 3.10 18.79 -8.96
C GLU A 2 2.60 17.96 -10.14
N ILE A 3 3.09 16.72 -10.26
CA ILE A 3 2.62 15.81 -11.28
C ILE A 3 1.23 15.40 -10.83
N VAL A 4 0.21 16.02 -11.41
CA VAL A 4 -1.17 15.54 -11.29
C VAL A 4 -1.19 14.15 -11.92
N ALA A 5 -1.23 13.12 -11.07
CA ALA A 5 -1.35 11.74 -11.53
C ALA A 5 -2.74 11.55 -12.15
N THR A 6 -2.79 10.87 -13.30
CA THR A 6 -4.04 10.47 -13.94
C THR A 6 -4.75 9.41 -13.10
N LEU A 7 -6.07 9.28 -13.28
CA LEU A 7 -6.86 8.24 -12.62
C LEU A 7 -6.28 6.83 -12.85
N ALA A 8 -5.79 6.55 -14.06
CA ALA A 8 -5.16 5.27 -14.41
C ALA A 8 -3.85 5.03 -13.66
N GLU A 9 -3.03 6.06 -13.47
CA GLU A 9 -1.78 5.95 -12.68
C GLU A 9 -2.06 5.74 -11.19
N ILE A 10 -3.13 6.36 -10.66
CA ILE A 10 -3.57 6.12 -9.28
C ILE A 10 -4.08 4.70 -9.11
N ASP A 11 -4.90 4.21 -10.04
CA ASP A 11 -5.41 2.83 -10.03
C ASP A 11 -4.27 1.80 -10.10
N GLN A 12 -3.25 2.06 -10.92
CA GLN A 12 -2.07 1.19 -10.98
C GLN A 12 -1.31 1.18 -9.65
N ARG A 13 -1.05 2.36 -9.05
CA ARG A 13 -0.36 2.43 -7.75
C ARG A 13 -1.14 1.76 -6.62
N ILE A 14 -2.47 1.88 -6.64
CA ILE A 14 -3.36 1.16 -5.70
C ILE A 14 -3.21 -0.35 -5.87
N ALA A 15 -3.18 -0.85 -7.11
CA ALA A 15 -2.98 -2.26 -7.39
C ALA A 15 -1.61 -2.75 -6.88
N ASP A 16 -0.55 -1.99 -7.14
CA ASP A 16 0.81 -2.33 -6.72
C ASP A 16 0.93 -2.37 -5.18
N ILE A 17 0.36 -1.39 -4.47
CA ILE A 17 0.39 -1.35 -2.99
C ILE A 17 -0.39 -2.51 -2.39
N ARG A 18 -1.56 -2.84 -2.94
CA ARG A 18 -2.36 -3.98 -2.48
C ARG A 18 -1.59 -5.29 -2.65
N GLU A 19 -0.89 -5.46 -3.77
CA GLU A 19 -0.06 -6.63 -4.00
C GLU A 19 1.11 -6.68 -3.02
N ASN A 20 1.77 -5.55 -2.76
CA ASN A 20 2.84 -5.51 -1.78
C ASN A 20 2.36 -5.86 -0.35
N ILE A 21 1.18 -5.39 0.06
CA ILE A 21 0.58 -5.74 1.36
C ILE A 21 0.34 -7.26 1.43
N ARG A 22 -0.19 -7.86 0.36
CA ARG A 22 -0.39 -9.33 0.27
C ARG A 22 0.92 -10.07 0.44
N VAL A 23 1.95 -9.67 -0.30
CA VAL A 23 3.28 -10.30 -0.24
C VAL A 23 3.91 -10.15 1.15
N LEU A 24 3.83 -8.97 1.78
CA LEU A 24 4.34 -8.76 3.14
C LEU A 24 3.61 -9.61 4.16
N THR A 25 2.29 -9.77 4.02
CA THR A 25 1.47 -10.62 4.90
C THR A 25 1.88 -12.09 4.76
N GLU A 26 2.11 -12.56 3.53
CA GLU A 26 2.60 -13.91 3.26
C GLU A 26 4.01 -14.14 3.82
N GLN A 27 4.89 -13.15 3.70
CA GLN A 27 6.23 -13.21 4.28
C GLN A 27 6.20 -13.24 5.81
N ALA A 28 5.37 -12.41 6.45
CA ALA A 28 5.20 -12.40 7.90
C ALA A 28 4.68 -13.74 8.42
N ALA A 29 3.76 -14.37 7.69
CA ALA A 29 3.24 -15.70 8.03
C ALA A 29 4.29 -16.81 7.82
N ALA A 30 5.19 -16.66 6.85
CA ALA A 30 6.22 -17.65 6.53
C ALA A 30 7.47 -17.57 7.44
N PHE A 31 7.83 -16.37 7.91
CA PHE A 31 8.98 -16.12 8.77
C PHE A 31 8.49 -15.67 10.16
N SER A 32 7.99 -16.62 10.97
CA SER A 32 7.54 -16.33 12.34
C SER A 32 8.71 -16.30 13.33
N GLY A 33 9.27 -15.11 13.49
CA GLY A 33 10.17 -14.74 14.59
C GLY A 33 9.83 -13.33 15.05
N ALA A 34 9.78 -13.10 16.37
CA ALA A 34 9.23 -11.86 16.95
C ALA A 34 9.79 -10.55 16.33
N ALA A 35 11.09 -10.49 16.04
CA ALA A 35 11.72 -9.30 15.43
C ALA A 35 11.39 -9.12 13.94
N ASP A 36 11.01 -10.18 13.23
CA ASP A 36 10.62 -10.13 11.83
C ASP A 36 9.11 -9.85 11.69
N GLU A 37 8.31 -10.29 12.66
CA GLU A 37 6.88 -9.97 12.77
C GLU A 37 6.64 -8.47 13.00
N ASP A 38 7.35 -7.84 13.95
CA ASP A 38 7.22 -6.40 14.24
C ASP A 38 7.59 -5.53 13.02
N ARG A 39 8.67 -5.88 12.32
CA ARG A 39 9.12 -5.16 11.12
C ARG A 39 8.17 -5.34 9.94
N ALA A 40 7.58 -6.52 9.79
CA ALA A 40 6.58 -6.77 8.75
C ALA A 40 5.29 -5.99 9.05
N ALA A 41 4.85 -5.95 10.30
CA ALA A 41 3.68 -5.19 10.74
C ALA A 41 3.84 -3.68 10.48
N GLU A 42 5.01 -3.11 10.81
CA GLU A 42 5.31 -1.70 10.55
C GLU A 42 5.20 -1.35 9.05
N ARG A 43 5.82 -2.17 8.18
CA ARG A 43 5.77 -1.97 6.72
C ARG A 43 4.38 -2.15 6.13
N ILE A 44 3.58 -3.07 6.68
CA ILE A 44 2.18 -3.23 6.27
C ILE A 44 1.40 -1.96 6.64
N ALA A 45 1.56 -1.44 7.85
CA ALA A 45 0.88 -0.22 8.30
C ALA A 45 1.23 1.00 7.44
N GLU A 46 2.51 1.15 7.07
CA GLU A 46 2.95 2.21 6.15
C GLU A 46 2.25 2.12 4.79
N GLN A 47 2.12 0.91 4.24
CA GLN A 47 1.47 0.70 2.95
C GLN A 47 -0.05 0.86 3.01
N GLU A 48 -0.70 0.48 4.11
CA GLU A 48 -2.11 0.75 4.34
C GLU A 48 -2.39 2.27 4.41
N ALA A 49 -1.51 3.04 5.06
CA ALA A 49 -1.62 4.50 5.09
C ALA A 49 -1.48 5.11 3.69
N LEU A 50 -0.51 4.65 2.89
CA LEU A 50 -0.34 5.09 1.50
C LEU A 50 -1.55 4.72 0.64
N LEU A 51 -2.11 3.52 0.82
CA LEU A 51 -3.32 3.08 0.13
C LEU A 51 -4.51 3.99 0.45
N ALA A 52 -4.69 4.36 1.72
CA ALA A 52 -5.77 5.25 2.14
C ALA A 52 -5.66 6.64 1.48
N GLU A 53 -4.45 7.22 1.42
CA GLU A 53 -4.23 8.51 0.76
C GLU A 53 -4.49 8.44 -0.75
N LEU A 54 -4.08 7.35 -1.41
CA LEU A 54 -4.34 7.17 -2.84
C LEU A 54 -5.83 6.96 -3.14
N LEU A 55 -6.56 6.22 -2.29
CA LEU A 55 -8.00 6.06 -2.44
C LEU A 55 -8.72 7.41 -2.30
N LYS A 56 -8.32 8.23 -1.33
CA LYS A 56 -8.85 9.59 -1.17
C LYS A 56 -8.54 10.46 -2.39
N HIS A 57 -7.31 10.43 -2.89
CA HIS A 57 -6.96 11.15 -4.12
C HIS A 57 -7.80 10.68 -5.31
N ARG A 58 -7.96 9.36 -5.48
CA ARG A 58 -8.79 8.77 -6.52
C ARG A 58 -10.22 9.30 -6.47
N GLU A 59 -10.82 9.32 -5.29
CA GLU A 59 -12.17 9.84 -5.09
C GLU A 59 -12.30 11.29 -5.57
N THR A 60 -11.31 12.14 -5.26
CA THR A 60 -11.30 13.54 -5.73
C THR A 60 -11.20 13.72 -7.25
N LEU A 61 -10.71 12.72 -7.98
CA LEU A 61 -10.65 12.76 -9.46
C LEU A 61 -11.89 12.18 -10.12
N THR A 62 -12.70 11.42 -9.38
CA THR A 62 -13.92 10.77 -9.89
C THR A 62 -15.21 11.48 -9.49
N HIS A 63 -15.12 12.54 -8.69
CA HIS A 63 -16.25 13.37 -8.25
C HIS A 63 -16.25 14.72 -8.96
#